data_AF-A0A3S9UVB8-F1
#
_entry.id   AF-A0A3S9UVB8-F1
#
_cell.length_a   1.000
_cell.length_b   1.000
_cell.length_c   1.000
_cell.angle_alpha   90.00
_cell.angle_beta   90.00
_cell.angle_gamma   90.00
#
_symmetry.space_group_name_H-M   'P 1'
#
loop_
_entity.id
_entity.type
_entity.pdbx_description
1 polymer ?
#
loop_
_entity_poly.entity_id
_entity_poly.type
_entity_poly.pdbx_seq_one_letter_code
_entity_poly.pdbx_strand_id
1 'polypeptide(L)'
;MRKKFEYKTLQEREALMKEHADWYFVEEHNLIDGNFLIFTDTIEEPLTYISIPKAEYYAMKQSDIEIKQAIAELTKLIASS
;
A
#
# COMPACT_ATOMS: atom_id res chain seq x y z
N MET A 1 5.74 6.13 -5.67
CA MET A 1 6.25 6.89 -6.83
C MET A 1 6.71 5.93 -7.92
N ARG A 2 6.24 6.10 -9.17
CA ARG A 2 6.68 5.27 -10.30
C ARG A 2 8.01 5.78 -10.88
N LYS A 3 8.96 4.88 -11.14
CA LYS A 3 10.23 5.13 -11.83
C LYS A 3 10.26 4.42 -13.17
N LYS A 4 10.87 5.07 -14.17
CA LYS A 4 10.95 4.59 -15.55
C LYS A 4 12.41 4.50 -15.96
N PHE A 5 12.84 3.35 -16.45
CA PHE A 5 14.21 3.11 -16.92
C PHE A 5 14.19 2.61 -18.35
N GLU A 6 14.97 3.25 -19.22
CA GLU A 6 15.12 2.85 -20.62
C GLU A 6 16.18 1.75 -20.77
N TYR A 7 15.97 0.82 -21.68
CA TYR A 7 16.97 -0.16 -22.08
C TYR A 7 16.96 -0.36 -23.61
N LYS A 8 18.11 -0.75 -24.16
CA LYS A 8 18.31 -0.98 -25.59
C LYS A 8 18.63 -2.42 -25.92
N THR A 9 19.13 -3.18 -24.94
CA THR A 9 19.46 -4.60 -25.10
C THR A 9 18.83 -5.47 -24.03
N LEU A 10 18.70 -6.76 -24.32
CA LEU A 10 18.18 -7.73 -23.34
C LEU A 10 19.09 -7.85 -22.11
N GLN A 11 20.40 -7.66 -22.28
CA GLN A 11 21.35 -7.69 -21.16
C GLN A 11 21.15 -6.49 -20.23
N GLU A 12 20.92 -5.30 -20.79
CA GLU A 12 20.58 -4.10 -20.00
C GLU A 12 19.25 -4.27 -19.27
N ARG A 13 18.24 -4.86 -19.93
CA ARG A 13 16.95 -5.19 -19.31
C ARG A 13 17.14 -6.08 -18.07
N GLU A 14 17.89 -7.17 -18.21
CA GLU A 14 18.16 -8.09 -17.10
C GLU A 14 19.01 -7.43 -15.99
N ALA A 15 19.92 -6.53 -16.35
CA ALA A 15 20.69 -5.76 -15.37
C ALA A 15 19.77 -4.83 -14.56
N LEU A 16 18.89 -4.07 -15.22
CA LEU A 16 17.92 -3.19 -14.55
C LEU A 16 16.95 -3.95 -13.64
N MET A 17 16.49 -5.13 -14.06
CA MET A 17 15.63 -5.99 -13.23
C MET A 17 16.34 -6.47 -11.95
N LYS A 18 17.66 -6.71 -12.02
CA LYS A 18 18.47 -7.10 -10.85
C LYS A 18 18.83 -5.91 -9.98
N GLU A 19 19.18 -4.78 -10.59
CA GLU A 19 19.56 -3.55 -9.90
C GLU A 19 18.41 -2.97 -9.08
N HIS A 20 17.17 -3.07 -9.59
CA HIS A 20 15.97 -2.56 -8.94
C HIS A 20 15.09 -3.66 -8.35
N ALA A 21 15.69 -4.78 -7.94
CA ALA A 21 14.98 -5.90 -7.33
C ALA A 21 14.34 -5.55 -5.97
N ASP A 22 14.73 -4.43 -5.37
CA ASP A 22 14.12 -3.84 -4.17
C ASP A 22 12.80 -3.08 -4.47
N TRP A 23 12.44 -2.91 -5.74
CA TRP A 23 11.22 -2.24 -6.19
C TRP A 23 10.25 -3.23 -6.82
N TYR A 24 8.96 -2.92 -6.76
CA TYR A 24 7.95 -3.71 -7.45
C TYR A 24 7.97 -3.39 -8.95
N PHE A 25 8.23 -4.39 -9.77
CA PHE A 25 8.02 -4.29 -11.21
C PHE A 25 6.52 -4.17 -11.51
N VAL A 26 6.14 -3.15 -12.27
CA VAL A 26 4.75 -2.86 -12.62
C VAL A 26 4.46 -3.35 -14.02
N GLU A 27 5.20 -2.83 -14.99
CA GLU A 27 4.95 -3.04 -16.41
C GLU A 27 6.18 -2.71 -17.26
N GLU A 28 6.16 -3.19 -18.50
CA GLU A 28 7.18 -2.97 -19.50
C GLU A 28 6.54 -2.37 -20.75
N HIS A 29 7.09 -1.24 -21.22
CA HIS A 29 6.60 -0.51 -22.38
C HIS A 29 7.61 -0.61 -23.51
N ASN A 30 7.23 -1.26 -24.61
CA ASN A 30 8.03 -1.32 -25.84
C ASN A 30 7.42 -0.35 -26.87
N LEU A 31 8.05 0.80 -27.03
CA LEU A 31 7.57 1.89 -27.89
C LEU A 31 8.52 2.10 -29.07
N ILE A 32 8.07 2.83 -30.09
CA ILE A 32 8.90 3.19 -31.25
C ILE A 32 10.17 3.93 -30.80
N ASP A 33 10.06 4.78 -29.79
CA ASP A 33 11.15 5.62 -29.31
C ASP A 33 12.03 4.95 -28.23
N GLY A 34 11.77 3.69 -27.88
CA GLY A 34 12.57 2.94 -26.90
C GLY A 34 11.76 1.96 -26.06
N ASN A 35 12.48 1.11 -25.33
CA ASN A 35 11.91 0.14 -24.40
C ASN A 35 12.14 0.59 -22.96
N PHE A 36 11.14 0.42 -22.11
CA PHE A 36 11.16 0.94 -20.76
C PHE A 36 10.60 -0.04 -19.74
N LEU A 37 11.25 -0.14 -18.60
CA LEU A 37 10.77 -0.84 -17.42
C LEU A 37 10.21 0.17 -16.42
N ILE A 38 9.03 -0.12 -15.88
CA ILE A 38 8.35 0.71 -14.87
C ILE A 38 8.37 -0.02 -13.52
N PHE A 39 8.89 0.66 -12.51
CA PHE A 39 8.95 0.16 -11.13
C PHE A 39 8.21 1.10 -10.18
N THR A 40 7.77 0.59 -9.03
CA THR A 40 7.16 1.36 -7.95
C THR A 40 7.71 0.92 -6.60
N ASP A 41 7.82 1.87 -5.68
CA ASP A 41 8.15 1.64 -4.26
C ASP A 41 6.93 1.18 -3.44
N THR A 42 5.72 1.38 -3.96
CA THR A 42 4.46 1.03 -3.32
C THR A 42 3.52 0.33 -4.29
N ILE A 43 2.92 -0.78 -3.85
CA ILE A 43 1.71 -1.33 -4.48
C ILE A 43 0.54 -0.57 -3.87
N GLU A 44 -0.14 0.26 -4.66
CA GLU A 44 -1.45 0.77 -4.25
C GLU A 44 -2.43 -0.39 -4.33
N GLU A 45 -2.90 -0.88 -3.18
CA GLU A 45 -4.00 -1.83 -3.16
C GLU A 45 -5.21 -1.18 -3.85
N PRO A 46 -5.88 -1.86 -4.79
CA PRO A 46 -7.05 -1.29 -5.44
C PRO A 46 -8.11 -0.95 -4.39
N LEU A 47 -8.61 0.29 -4.43
CA LEU A 47 -9.67 0.75 -3.54
C LEU A 47 -10.89 -0.17 -3.68
N THR A 48 -11.18 -0.93 -2.63
CA THR A 48 -12.35 -1.81 -2.58
C THR A 48 -13.47 -1.09 -1.85
N TYR A 49 -14.50 -0.68 -2.58
CA TYR A 49 -15.70 -0.10 -2.00
C TYR A 49 -16.66 -1.20 -1.57
N ILE A 50 -16.91 -1.30 -0.27
CA ILE A 50 -17.92 -2.21 0.30
C ILE A 50 -19.12 -1.41 0.80
N SER A 51 -20.33 -1.92 0.54
CA SER A 51 -21.56 -1.37 1.10
C SER A 51 -21.79 -1.98 2.47
N ILE A 52 -21.74 -1.18 3.52
CA ILE A 52 -22.04 -1.60 4.89
C ILE A 52 -23.43 -1.05 5.27
N PRO A 53 -24.36 -1.87 5.80
CA PRO A 53 -25.62 -1.38 6.33
C PRO A 53 -25.40 -0.30 7.38
N LYS A 54 -26.13 0.81 7.27
CA LYS A 54 -25.96 1.98 8.14
C LYS A 54 -26.06 1.65 9.64
N ALA A 55 -26.95 0.71 10.00
CA ALA A 55 -27.10 0.25 11.37
C ALA A 55 -25.84 -0.46 11.91
N GLU A 56 -25.23 -1.34 11.10
CA GLU A 56 -24.01 -2.07 11.47
C GLU A 56 -22.82 -1.12 11.60
N TYR A 57 -22.72 -0.13 10.71
CA TYR A 57 -21.68 0.91 10.81
C TYR A 57 -21.77 1.68 12.12
N TYR A 58 -22.97 2.11 12.53
CA TYR A 58 -23.13 2.83 13.80
C TYR A 58 -22.93 1.94 15.01
N ALA A 59 -23.39 0.68 14.97
CA ALA A 59 -23.14 -0.27 16.06
C ALA A 59 -21.62 -0.48 16.26
N MET A 60 -20.87 -0.65 15.17
CA MET A 60 -19.42 -0.77 15.21
C MET A 60 -18.76 0.50 15.79
N LYS A 61 -19.19 1.69 15.35
CA LYS A 61 -18.67 2.96 15.87
C LYS A 61 -18.97 3.15 17.36
N GLN A 62 -20.15 2.74 17.81
CA GLN A 62 -20.52 2.80 19.22
C GLN A 62 -19.65 1.86 20.06
N SER A 63 -19.44 0.62 19.60
CA SER A 63 -18.54 -0.32 20.27
C SER A 63 -17.10 0.19 20.36
N ASP A 64 -16.59 0.83 19.31
CA ASP A 64 -15.25 1.44 19.31
C ASP A 64 -15.11 2.54 20.37
N ILE A 65 -16.16 3.35 20.57
CA ILE A 65 -16.18 4.38 21.62
C ILE A 65 -16.15 3.74 23.02
N GLU A 66 -16.98 2.72 23.25
CA GLU A 66 -17.07 2.03 24.54
C GLU A 66 -15.75 1.35 24.91
N ILE A 67 -15.11 0.69 23.93
CA ILE A 67 -13.79 0.06 24.12
C ILE A 67 -12.74 1.12 24.48
N LYS A 68 -12.71 2.26 23.77
CA LYS A 68 -11.76 3.34 24.06
C LYS A 68 -11.96 3.93 25.45
N GLN A 69 -13.20 4.05 25.89
CA GLN A 69 -13.53 4.51 27.25
C GLN A 69 -13.03 3.51 28.30
N ALA A 70 -13.31 2.22 28.12
CA ALA A 70 -12.84 1.17 29.03
C ALA A 70 -11.30 1.13 29.12
N ILE A 71 -10.59 1.26 27.98
CA ILE A 71 -9.13 1.34 27.95
C ILE A 71 -8.63 2.57 28.73
N ALA A 72 -9.27 3.73 28.56
CA ALA A 72 -8.89 4.95 29.25
C ALA A 72 -9.08 4.84 30.77
N GLU A 73 -10.15 4.18 31.22
CA GLU A 73 -10.39 3.91 32.64
C GLU A 73 -9.37 2.96 33.24
N LEU A 74 -9.07 1.84 32.56
CA LEU A 74 -8.04 0.90 32.99
C LEU A 74 -6.66 1.56 33.07
N THR A 75 -6.33 2.41 32.10
CA THR A 75 -5.05 3.14 32.08
C THR A 75 -4.94 4.10 33.27
N LYS A 76 -6.04 4.78 33.66
CA LYS A 76 -6.06 5.64 34.86
C LYS A 76 -5.83 4.83 36.13
N LEU A 77 -6.48 3.67 36.25
CA LEU A 77 -6.33 2.79 37.42
C LEU A 77 -4.87 2.31 37.59
N ILE A 78 -4.25 1.88 36.49
CA ILE A 78 -2.84 1.46 36.48
C ILE A 78 -1.92 2.63 36.84
N ALA A 79 -2.16 3.84 36.31
CA ALA A 79 -1.33 5.01 36.61
C ALA A 79 -1.51 5.54 38.05
N SER A 80 -2.60 5.17 38.72
CA SER A 80 -2.88 5.52 40.12
C SER A 80 -2.45 4.44 41.13
N SER A 81 -1.89 3.32 40.66
CA SER A 81 -1.38 2.20 41.47
C SER A 81 0.13 2.31 41.66
#